data_AF-A0A8T6A131-F1
#
_entry.id   AF-A0A8T6A131-F1
#
_cell.length_a   1.000
_cell.length_b   1.000
_cell.length_c   1.000
_cell.angle_alpha   90.00
_cell.angle_beta   90.00
_cell.angle_gamma   90.00
#
_symmetry.space_group_name_H-M   'P 1'
#
loop_
_entity.id
_entity.type
_entity.pdbx_description
1 polymer ?
#
loop_
_entity_poly.entity_id
_entity_poly.type
_entity_poly.pdbx_seq_one_letter_code
_entity_poly.pdbx_strand_id
1 'polypeptide(L)' 'MQTSPLLTQLMEALRCLPGVGPKSAQRMAFTLLQRDRSGGMRLAQALT' A
#
# COMPACT_ATOMS: atom_id res chain seq x y z
N MET A 1 9.50 0.79 -15.57
CA MET A 1 9.32 -0.41 -14.72
C MET A 1 7.85 -0.78 -14.74
N GLN A 2 7.49 -1.96 -15.23
CA GLN A 2 6.10 -2.43 -15.20
C GLN A 2 5.77 -2.86 -13.77
N THR A 3 5.06 -2.03 -13.02
CA THR A 3 4.47 -2.44 -11.75
C THR A 3 3.20 -3.23 -12.05
N SER A 4 3.00 -4.36 -11.37
CA SER A 4 1.76 -5.14 -11.48
C SER A 4 0.55 -4.21 -11.28
N PRO A 5 -0.53 -4.36 -12.07
CA PRO A 5 -1.73 -3.51 -11.93
C PRO A 5 -2.29 -3.53 -10.49
N LEU A 6 -2.19 -4.66 -9.79
CA LEU A 6 -2.59 -4.79 -8.39
C LEU A 6 -1.73 -3.95 -7.44
N LEU A 7 -0.43 -3.83 -7.71
CA LEU A 7 0.47 -2.99 -6.91
C LEU A 7 0.12 -1.51 -7.10
N THR A 8 -0.19 -1.11 -8.34
CA THR A 8 -0.64 0.25 -8.64
C THR A 8 -1.95 0.57 -7.92
N GLN A 9 -2.92 -0.36 -7.90
CA GLN A 9 -4.16 -0.18 -7.14
C GLN A 9 -3.91 -0.05 -5.65
N LEU A 10 -3.02 -0.86 -5.06
CA LEU A 10 -2.64 -0.72 -3.65
C LEU A 10 -2.01 0.65 -3.36
N MET A 11 -1.11 1.12 -4.23
CA MET A 11 -0.52 2.46 -4.09
C MET A 11 -1.58 3.54 -4.15
N GLU A 12 -2.52 3.49 -5.09
CA GLU A 12 -3.63 4.46 -5.17
C GLU A 12 -4.56 4.39 -3.96
N ALA A 13 -4.88 3.20 -3.45
CA ALA A 13 -5.67 3.04 -2.24
C ALA A 13 -4.99 3.67 -1.01
N LEU A 14 -3.65 3.58 -0.90
CA LEU A 14 -2.89 4.21 0.17
C LEU A 14 -2.87 5.74 0.10
N ARG A 15 -3.11 6.33 -1.08
CA ARG A 15 -3.13 7.80 -1.26
C ARG A 15 -4.37 8.49 -0.68
N CYS A 16 -5.38 7.75 -0.24
CA CYS A 16 -6.51 8.33 0.48
C CYS A 16 -6.13 8.86 1.87
N LEU A 17 -4.98 8.44 2.41
CA LEU A 17 -4.48 8.84 3.71
C LEU A 17 -3.86 10.25 3.67
N PRO A 18 -4.12 11.10 4.67
CA PRO A 18 -3.55 12.44 4.72
C PRO A 18 -2.02 12.38 4.81
N GLY A 19 -1.33 13.16 3.96
CA GLY A 19 0.14 13.18 3.90
C GLY A 19 0.79 12.04 3.11
N VAL A 20 0.00 11.14 2.49
CA VAL A 20 0.52 10.04 1.66
C VAL A 20 0.53 10.43 0.18
N GLY A 21 1.66 10.98 -0.27
CA GLY A 21 1.93 11.21 -1.71
C GLY A 21 2.38 9.95 -2.46
N PRO A 22 2.55 10.01 -3.80
CA PRO A 22 2.85 8.85 -4.65
C PRO A 22 4.13 8.11 -4.24
N LYS A 23 5.21 8.83 -3.90
CA LYS A 23 6.47 8.23 -3.43
C LYS A 23 6.32 7.55 -2.06
N SER A 24 5.46 8.09 -1.20
CA SER A 24 5.17 7.51 0.12
C SER A 24 4.30 6.26 -0.03
N ALA A 25 3.25 6.32 -0.84
CA ALA A 25 2.38 5.18 -1.16
C ALA A 25 3.18 4.01 -1.74
N GLN A 26 4.10 4.29 -2.68
CA GLN A 26 5.01 3.29 -3.22
C GLN A 26 5.85 2.64 -2.11
N ARG A 27 6.51 3.43 -1.26
CA ARG A 27 7.31 2.91 -0.15
C ARG A 27 6.47 2.07 0.81
N MET A 28 5.26 2.51 1.14
CA MET A 28 4.34 1.79 2.02
C MET A 28 3.92 0.45 1.41
N ALA A 29 3.49 0.43 0.15
CA ALA A 29 3.12 -0.79 -0.56
C ALA A 29 4.27 -1.81 -0.60
N PHE A 30 5.48 -1.37 -0.94
CA PHE A 30 6.65 -2.25 -0.94
C PHE A 30 7.04 -2.74 0.46
N THR A 31 6.92 -1.90 1.48
CA THR A 31 7.22 -2.29 2.87
C THR A 31 6.22 -3.32 3.39
N LEU A 32 4.92 -3.12 3.16
CA LEU A 32 3.88 -4.08 3.53
C LEU A 32 4.10 -5.42 2.82
N LEU A 33 4.40 -5.42 1.52
CA LEU A 33 4.56 -6.68 0.78
C LEU A 33 5.85 -7.44 1.12
N GLN A 34 6.96 -6.73 1.38
CA GLN A 34 8.26 -7.36 1.62
C GLN A 34 8.55 -7.64 3.09
N ARG A 35 8.04 -6.82 4.01
CA ARG A 35 8.43 -6.84 5.44
C ARG A 35 7.27 -7.05 6.39
N ASP A 36 6.06 -6.61 6.05
CA ASP A 36 4.92 -6.63 6.99
C ASP A 36 3.59 -6.96 6.32
N ARG A 37 3.53 -8.15 5.71
CA ARG A 37 2.33 -8.58 4.98
C ARG A 37 1.16 -8.84 5.93
N SER A 38 1.46 -9.32 7.14
CA SER A 38 0.48 -9.50 8.21
C SER A 38 -0.07 -8.16 8.73
N GLY A 39 0.76 -7.13 8.88
CA GLY A 39 0.30 -5.76 9.16
C GLY A 39 -0.64 -5.22 8.09
N GLY A 40 -0.32 -5.44 6.81
CA GLY A 40 -1.21 -5.07 5.70
C GLY A 40 -2.57 -5.77 5.76
N MET A 41 -2.60 -7.06 6.10
CA MET A 41 -3.85 -7.81 6.28
C MET A 41 -4.66 -7.31 7.47
N ARG A 42 -4.01 -7.00 8.61
CA ARG A 42 -4.69 -6.40 9.77
C ARG A 42 -5.28 -5.04 9.44
N LEU A 43 -4.57 -4.21 8.68
CA LEU A 43 -5.08 -2.93 8.22
C LEU A 43 -6.33 -3.12 7.34
N ALA A 44 -6.29 -4.04 6.38
CA ALA A 44 -7.44 -4.34 5.54
C ALA A 44 -8.65 -4.84 6.35
N GLN A 45 -8.42 -5.71 7.35
CA GLN A 45 -9.46 -6.18 8.26
C GLN A 45 -10.01 -5.08 9.18
N ALA A 46 -9.21 -4.11 9.59
CA ALA A 46 -9.71 -3.00 10.41
C ALA A 46 -10.54 -1.99 9.60
N LEU A 47 -10.38 -1.97 8.27
CA LEU A 47 -11.10 -1.10 7.35
C LEU A 47 -12.37 -1.75 6.76
N THR A 48 -12.55 -3.06 6.95
CA THR A 48 -13.70 -3.84 6.45
C THR A 48 -14.58 -4.27 7.61
#